data_AF-A0A1S8WPQ7-F1
#
_entry.id   AF-A0A1S8WPQ7-F1
#
_cell.length_a   1.000
_cell.length_b   1.000
_cell.length_c   1.000
_cell.angle_alpha   90.00
_cell.angle_beta   90.00
_cell.angle_gamma   90.00
#
_symmetry.space_group_name_H-M   'P 1'
#
loop_
_entity.id
_entity.type
_entity.pdbx_description
1 polymer ?
#
loop_
_entity_poly.entity_id
_entity_poly.type
_entity_poly.pdbx_seq_one_letter_code
_entity_poly.pdbx_strand_id
1 'polypeptide(L)'
;MLYIPVIVLTFVLCTKSDIIIAPDGQLGRRFEGIGAISGGGATSKLLPNYDETRLKEILDYLFKPNYAASLTQLKVEIGGDSQSTEGTEASHMHTEMDLDCGRGYESWLVKRAKEIWNERPYDVQYIKILRQTLDSAGYTNVKIIASDGKWQIVKAVQTDNDLRNAIYAIGAHYPGTNSNDAAKTLNMPLWASEDYSTFNDEVGAGCWARILNQNYVNGLMTSTIAWNLIASYADKLPYSKCSLMTANEPWSGHYTVNGPIWVTAHTTQFTKPGWHYLGHGTGVGHLPEGGSYVSLVSPDRNELTIIVETMIVNNRFTLSLDIDELYTLSTIKAVENMYPKPPPSSPFALPYSHDHSLCIRPSLPHYTVNPQNVTFMITGEKFSGDETLHVYRTKLEFVGEK
;
A
#
# COMPACT_ATOMS: atom_id res chain seq x y z
N MET A 1 15.02 -12.73 11.23
CA MET A 1 16.10 -13.54 10.62
C MET A 1 15.41 -14.59 9.75
N LEU A 2 15.43 -14.47 8.42
CA LEU A 2 14.67 -15.33 7.51
C LEU A 2 15.34 -16.72 7.37
N TYR A 3 14.56 -17.80 7.49
CA TYR A 3 15.02 -19.17 7.25
C TYR A 3 14.50 -19.61 5.87
N ILE A 4 15.39 -20.04 4.98
CA ILE A 4 15.05 -20.46 3.60
C ILE A 4 15.07 -22.00 3.52
N PRO A 5 13.92 -22.68 3.51
CA PRO A 5 13.84 -24.03 2.97
C PRO A 5 13.43 -23.98 1.50
N VAL A 6 14.23 -24.60 0.63
CA VAL A 6 13.83 -24.93 -0.74
C VAL A 6 12.89 -26.14 -0.64
N ILE A 7 11.59 -25.95 -0.89
CA ILE A 7 10.62 -27.04 -0.94
C ILE A 7 10.31 -27.33 -2.41
N VAL A 8 10.66 -28.54 -2.86
CA VAL A 8 10.25 -29.08 -4.17
C VAL A 8 8.88 -29.73 -3.98
N LEU A 9 7.86 -29.24 -4.69
CA LEU A 9 6.50 -29.76 -4.63
C LEU A 9 6.33 -30.94 -5.61
N THR A 10 5.94 -32.11 -5.09
CA THR A 10 5.55 -33.30 -5.87
C THR A 10 4.02 -33.39 -5.96
N PHE A 11 3.51 -33.73 -7.16
CA PHE A 11 2.07 -33.82 -7.46
C PHE A 11 1.35 -34.92 -6.65
N VAL A 12 0.22 -34.58 -6.02
CA VAL A 12 -0.67 -35.50 -5.28
C VAL A 12 -2.13 -35.28 -5.72
N LEU A 13 -2.92 -36.36 -5.70
CA LEU A 13 -4.33 -36.42 -6.11
C LEU A 13 -5.25 -35.48 -5.31
N CYS A 14 -6.17 -34.86 -6.04
CA CYS A 14 -7.13 -33.83 -5.63
C CYS A 14 -8.00 -34.25 -4.43
N THR A 15 -8.01 -33.43 -3.37
CA THR A 15 -8.99 -33.49 -2.29
C THR A 15 -9.77 -32.18 -2.21
N LYS A 16 -10.85 -32.15 -1.41
CA LYS A 16 -11.86 -31.08 -1.37
C LYS A 16 -11.36 -29.70 -0.88
N SER A 17 -10.06 -29.57 -0.60
CA SER A 17 -9.40 -28.42 0.06
C SER A 17 -8.41 -27.67 -0.83
N ASP A 18 -8.24 -28.08 -2.09
CA ASP A 18 -7.15 -27.59 -2.93
C ASP A 18 -7.48 -26.23 -3.56
N ILE A 19 -6.53 -25.30 -3.50
CA ILE A 19 -6.65 -23.98 -4.15
C ILE A 19 -6.11 -24.09 -5.56
N ILE A 20 -6.97 -23.84 -6.55
CA ILE A 20 -6.63 -23.86 -7.96
C ILE A 20 -6.12 -22.48 -8.38
N ILE A 21 -4.90 -22.44 -8.89
CA ILE A 21 -4.32 -21.27 -9.56
C ILE A 21 -4.28 -21.59 -11.06
N ALA A 22 -5.04 -20.84 -11.85
CA ALA A 22 -5.11 -20.99 -13.30
C ALA A 22 -4.54 -19.74 -14.01
N PRO A 23 -3.22 -19.67 -14.27
CA PRO A 23 -2.58 -18.50 -14.88
C PRO A 23 -3.04 -18.22 -16.33
N ASP A 24 -3.51 -19.25 -17.03
CA ASP A 24 -4.14 -19.19 -18.35
C ASP A 24 -5.65 -18.91 -18.29
N GLY A 25 -6.22 -18.91 -17.09
CA GLY A 25 -7.64 -18.69 -16.82
C GLY A 25 -8.13 -17.25 -17.06
N GLN A 26 -9.36 -17.01 -16.60
CA GLN A 26 -10.00 -15.70 -16.69
C GLN A 26 -9.22 -14.67 -15.87
N LEU A 27 -8.98 -13.50 -16.47
CA LEU A 27 -8.36 -12.37 -15.77
C LEU A 27 -9.41 -11.62 -14.95
N GLY A 28 -9.00 -11.21 -13.76
CA GLY A 28 -9.62 -10.16 -12.97
C GLY A 28 -9.24 -8.77 -13.47
N ARG A 29 -9.34 -7.77 -12.59
CA ARG A 29 -9.03 -6.38 -12.93
C ARG A 29 -7.53 -6.15 -13.04
N ARG A 30 -7.18 -5.10 -13.79
CA ARG A 30 -5.81 -4.58 -13.90
C ARG A 30 -5.36 -4.00 -12.56
N PHE A 31 -4.18 -4.41 -12.10
CA PHE A 31 -3.50 -3.88 -10.93
C PHE A 31 -2.92 -2.50 -11.23
N GLU A 32 -3.20 -1.51 -10.37
CA GLU A 32 -2.85 -0.11 -10.57
C GLU A 32 -1.63 0.33 -9.75
N GLY A 33 -1.27 -0.43 -8.70
CA GLY A 33 -0.08 -0.19 -7.89
C GLY A 33 -0.36 -0.05 -6.40
N ILE A 34 0.71 -0.12 -5.60
CA ILE A 34 0.71 0.22 -4.17
C ILE A 34 1.47 1.54 -3.99
N GLY A 35 0.95 2.40 -3.12
CA GLY A 35 1.52 3.70 -2.84
C GLY A 35 1.49 4.12 -1.39
N ALA A 36 2.00 5.31 -1.13
CA ALA A 36 1.86 5.98 0.15
C ALA A 36 1.75 7.51 0.00
N ILE A 37 1.27 8.17 1.06
CA ILE A 37 0.98 9.62 1.07
C ILE A 37 2.09 10.40 1.78
N SER A 38 2.66 11.42 1.14
CA SER A 38 3.36 12.51 1.83
C SER A 38 2.41 13.70 2.02
N GLY A 39 2.33 14.24 3.21
CA GLY A 39 1.33 15.24 3.58
C GLY A 39 0.06 14.61 4.13
N GLY A 40 -1.08 15.28 3.95
CA GLY A 40 -2.19 15.13 4.88
C GLY A 40 -1.78 15.63 6.26
N GLY A 41 -0.94 16.66 6.31
CA GLY A 41 -0.41 17.24 7.54
C GLY A 41 1.10 17.18 7.72
N ALA A 42 1.90 17.74 6.83
CA ALA A 42 3.33 17.95 7.05
C ALA A 42 4.18 16.72 7.48
N THR A 43 3.81 15.53 7.01
CA THR A 43 4.35 14.24 7.47
C THR A 43 5.79 13.97 7.02
N SER A 44 6.29 14.72 6.02
CA SER A 44 7.69 14.63 5.56
C SER A 44 8.56 15.81 6.04
N LYS A 45 8.12 16.59 7.03
CA LYS A 45 8.73 17.88 7.41
C LYS A 45 10.21 17.83 7.78
N LEU A 46 10.65 16.80 8.50
CA LEU A 46 12.02 16.66 9.00
C LEU A 46 12.95 15.99 7.98
N LEU A 47 12.40 15.32 6.96
CA LEU A 47 13.13 14.49 6.02
C LEU A 47 14.18 15.28 5.23
N PRO A 48 13.90 16.50 4.71
CA PRO A 48 14.90 17.28 3.98
C PRO A 48 16.13 17.70 4.79
N ASN A 49 16.09 17.56 6.13
CA ASN A 49 17.19 17.97 7.00
C ASN A 49 18.20 16.85 7.29
N TYR A 50 17.94 15.62 6.82
CA TYR A 50 18.95 14.56 6.86
C TYR A 50 20.12 14.89 5.94
N ASP A 51 21.31 14.42 6.30
CA ASP A 51 22.44 14.47 5.38
C ASP A 51 22.14 13.64 4.11
N GLU A 52 22.75 14.01 2.98
CA GLU A 52 22.47 13.37 1.68
C GLU A 52 22.76 11.86 1.67
N THR A 53 23.66 11.35 2.52
CA THR A 53 23.91 9.91 2.59
C THR A 53 22.70 9.20 3.19
N ARG A 54 22.26 9.62 4.38
CA ARG A 54 21.09 9.04 5.06
C ARG A 54 19.81 9.25 4.26
N LEU A 55 19.67 10.43 3.68
CA LEU A 55 18.52 10.78 2.85
C LEU A 55 18.40 9.86 1.64
N LYS A 56 19.52 9.59 0.96
CA LYS A 56 19.56 8.64 -0.14
C LYS A 56 19.19 7.22 0.33
N GLU A 57 19.69 6.77 1.47
CA GLU A 57 19.34 5.44 2.01
C GLU A 57 17.83 5.32 2.26
N ILE A 58 17.23 6.32 2.92
CA ILE A 58 15.78 6.37 3.20
C ILE A 58 14.98 6.34 1.90
N LEU A 59 15.34 7.17 0.91
CA LEU A 59 14.66 7.21 -0.38
C LEU A 59 14.84 5.90 -1.17
N ASP A 60 15.99 5.24 -1.04
CA ASP A 60 16.19 3.92 -1.64
C ASP A 60 15.27 2.86 -1.01
N TYR A 61 15.09 2.87 0.31
CA TYR A 61 14.14 1.96 0.98
C TYR A 61 12.69 2.16 0.51
N LEU A 62 12.29 3.41 0.25
CA LEU A 62 10.93 3.76 -0.17
C LEU A 62 10.68 3.50 -1.66
N PHE A 63 11.59 3.94 -2.54
CA PHE A 63 11.30 4.10 -3.97
C PHE A 63 12.22 3.33 -4.91
N LYS A 64 13.42 2.91 -4.47
CA LYS A 64 14.35 2.24 -5.39
C LYS A 64 13.77 0.89 -5.82
N PRO A 65 13.61 0.65 -7.13
CA PRO A 65 13.11 -0.64 -7.61
C PRO A 65 14.01 -1.79 -7.16
N ASN A 66 13.40 -2.93 -6.86
CA ASN A 66 14.10 -4.16 -6.45
C ASN A 66 15.03 -3.93 -5.25
N TYR A 67 14.55 -3.19 -4.24
CA TYR A 67 15.32 -2.93 -3.03
C TYR A 67 14.52 -3.29 -1.77
N ALA A 68 13.49 -2.52 -1.46
CA ALA A 68 12.61 -2.77 -0.33
C ALA A 68 11.16 -2.46 -0.73
N ALA A 69 10.53 -1.42 -0.16
CA ALA A 69 9.13 -1.09 -0.41
C ALA A 69 8.86 -0.82 -1.90
N SER A 70 9.85 -0.31 -2.65
CA SER A 70 9.79 -0.18 -4.11
C SER A 70 8.45 0.41 -4.60
N LEU A 71 7.99 1.46 -3.91
CA LEU A 71 6.64 2.01 -4.08
C LEU A 71 6.40 2.41 -5.55
N THR A 72 5.23 2.05 -6.05
CA THR A 72 4.85 2.30 -7.46
C THR A 72 4.06 3.59 -7.63
N GLN A 73 3.58 4.15 -6.52
CA GLN A 73 2.79 5.37 -6.48
C GLN A 73 3.26 6.21 -5.28
N LEU A 74 3.46 7.50 -5.52
CA LEU A 74 3.51 8.51 -4.47
C LEU A 74 2.26 9.36 -4.67
N LYS A 75 1.54 9.64 -3.59
CA LYS A 75 0.51 10.67 -3.54
C LYS A 75 1.02 11.73 -2.59
N VAL A 76 0.92 13.01 -2.93
CA VAL A 76 1.28 14.06 -1.95
C VAL A 76 0.16 15.07 -1.75
N GLU A 77 0.34 16.01 -0.82
CA GLU A 77 -0.55 17.14 -0.61
C GLU A 77 -0.22 18.29 -1.57
N ILE A 78 -1.26 18.97 -2.10
CA ILE A 78 -1.09 20.35 -2.62
C ILE A 78 -1.38 21.26 -1.44
N GLY A 79 -0.33 21.85 -0.86
CA GLY A 79 -0.44 22.71 0.31
C GLY A 79 -1.43 23.86 0.09
N GLY A 80 -2.16 24.19 1.15
CA GLY A 80 -3.24 25.18 1.13
C GLY A 80 -3.17 26.19 2.27
N ASP A 81 -2.01 26.36 2.91
CA ASP A 81 -1.75 27.25 4.06
C ASP A 81 -2.57 26.96 5.32
N SER A 82 -3.30 25.85 5.34
CA SER A 82 -4.13 25.41 6.46
C SER A 82 -3.52 24.21 7.19
N GLN A 83 -3.86 24.04 8.47
CA GLN A 83 -3.52 22.82 9.22
C GLN A 83 -4.24 21.62 8.58
N SER A 84 -3.48 20.58 8.22
CA SER A 84 -4.00 19.38 7.55
C SER A 84 -3.72 18.06 8.28
N THR A 85 -3.02 18.05 9.44
CA THR A 85 -3.08 17.09 10.58
C THR A 85 -1.90 17.34 11.54
N GLU A 86 -0.66 17.05 11.13
CA GLU A 86 0.55 17.28 11.93
C GLU A 86 1.22 18.64 11.66
N GLY A 87 0.70 19.43 10.72
CA GLY A 87 1.15 20.78 10.45
C GLY A 87 0.53 21.39 9.19
N THR A 88 0.93 22.62 8.89
CA THR A 88 0.53 23.31 7.67
C THR A 88 1.52 23.03 6.53
N GLU A 89 1.01 22.93 5.31
CA GLU A 89 1.83 22.91 4.08
C GLU A 89 1.54 24.15 3.23
N ALA A 90 2.62 24.75 2.70
CA ALA A 90 2.56 26.04 2.03
C ALA A 90 1.88 25.94 0.65
N SER A 91 0.96 26.86 0.38
CA SER A 91 0.35 27.06 -0.92
C SER A 91 1.35 27.65 -1.92
N HIS A 92 1.21 27.26 -3.18
CA HIS A 92 1.90 27.89 -4.30
C HIS A 92 1.33 29.29 -4.65
N MET A 93 0.18 29.66 -4.09
CA MET A 93 -0.45 30.98 -4.18
C MET A 93 -0.98 31.40 -2.80
N HIS A 94 -0.29 32.29 -2.09
CA HIS A 94 -0.76 32.83 -0.79
C HIS A 94 -1.76 33.97 -0.96
N THR A 95 -1.69 34.65 -2.10
CA THR A 95 -2.62 35.72 -2.52
C THR A 95 -2.97 35.52 -3.98
N GLU A 96 -4.01 36.20 -4.46
CA GLU A 96 -4.49 36.08 -5.85
C GLU A 96 -3.40 36.35 -6.91
N MET A 97 -2.44 37.24 -6.62
CA MET A 97 -1.38 37.63 -7.54
C MET A 97 -0.04 36.91 -7.28
N ASP A 98 0.02 36.06 -6.26
CA ASP A 98 1.24 35.36 -5.86
C ASP A 98 1.32 34.00 -6.54
N LEU A 99 2.50 33.66 -7.10
CA LEU A 99 2.77 32.36 -7.69
C LEU A 99 4.23 31.96 -7.43
N ASP A 100 4.42 30.91 -6.64
CA ASP A 100 5.71 30.29 -6.39
C ASP A 100 5.56 28.77 -6.19
N CYS A 101 5.87 28.02 -7.25
CA CYS A 101 5.82 26.56 -7.25
C CYS A 101 7.04 25.90 -6.57
N GLY A 102 7.96 26.68 -6.01
CA GLY A 102 9.16 26.19 -5.32
C GLY A 102 8.96 25.96 -3.81
N ARG A 103 7.79 26.28 -3.26
CA ARG A 103 7.52 26.22 -1.82
C ARG A 103 7.37 24.80 -1.29
N GLY A 104 7.61 24.69 0.02
CA GLY A 104 7.49 23.43 0.76
C GLY A 104 8.55 22.41 0.32
N TYR A 105 8.24 21.14 0.52
CA TYR A 105 9.13 20.03 0.18
C TYR A 105 8.48 19.02 -0.75
N GLU A 106 7.19 19.17 -1.07
CA GLU A 106 6.50 18.22 -1.93
C GLU A 106 7.00 18.28 -3.37
N SER A 107 7.29 19.47 -3.93
CA SER A 107 7.91 19.56 -5.27
C SER A 107 9.31 18.94 -5.30
N TRP A 108 10.05 19.01 -4.18
CA TRP A 108 11.36 18.38 -3.99
C TRP A 108 11.24 16.85 -3.86
N LEU A 109 10.23 16.36 -3.13
CA LEU A 109 9.97 14.93 -2.95
C LEU A 109 9.40 14.33 -4.24
N VAL A 110 8.52 15.03 -4.94
CA VAL A 110 7.98 14.68 -6.27
C VAL A 110 9.08 14.70 -7.34
N LYS A 111 10.01 15.64 -7.34
CA LYS A 111 11.19 15.52 -8.23
C LYS A 111 11.99 14.25 -7.95
N ARG A 112 11.96 13.79 -6.70
CA ARG A 112 12.52 12.50 -6.28
C ARG A 112 11.57 11.30 -6.50
N ALA A 113 10.24 11.47 -6.62
CA ALA A 113 9.26 10.36 -6.58
C ALA A 113 7.94 10.49 -7.41
N LYS A 114 7.53 11.69 -7.87
CA LYS A 114 6.47 12.09 -8.85
C LYS A 114 4.94 11.92 -8.53
N GLU A 115 4.27 13.05 -8.16
CA GLU A 115 2.86 13.61 -8.36
C GLU A 115 1.62 13.29 -7.42
N ILE A 116 0.48 14.09 -7.41
CA ILE A 116 -0.25 14.66 -6.19
C ILE A 116 -1.85 14.83 -6.17
N TRP A 117 -2.57 14.73 -4.98
CA TRP A 117 -3.64 15.60 -4.29
C TRP A 117 -4.76 14.87 -3.42
N ASN A 118 -5.29 15.48 -2.31
CA ASN A 118 -6.06 14.87 -1.19
C ASN A 118 -7.31 15.65 -0.61
N GLU A 119 -8.34 14.89 -0.16
CA GLU A 119 -9.38 15.12 0.88
C GLU A 119 -10.21 16.44 0.98
N ARG A 120 -11.23 16.63 0.13
CA ARG A 120 -12.31 17.62 0.32
C ARG A 120 -13.67 17.12 -0.21
N PRO A 121 -14.82 17.69 0.23
CA PRO A 121 -16.12 17.40 -0.39
C PRO A 121 -16.07 17.64 -1.91
N TYR A 122 -16.55 16.69 -2.71
CA TYR A 122 -16.48 16.81 -4.17
C TYR A 122 -17.61 17.69 -4.72
N ASP A 123 -17.30 18.45 -5.77
CA ASP A 123 -18.26 19.18 -6.60
C ASP A 123 -18.19 18.63 -8.03
N VAL A 124 -19.33 18.14 -8.55
CA VAL A 124 -19.40 17.51 -9.87
C VAL A 124 -19.05 18.50 -10.99
N GLN A 125 -19.48 19.76 -10.85
CA GLN A 125 -19.20 20.79 -11.84
C GLN A 125 -17.71 21.18 -11.81
N TYR A 126 -17.10 21.26 -10.63
CA TYR A 126 -15.66 21.47 -10.49
C TYR A 126 -14.84 20.38 -11.18
N ILE A 127 -15.19 19.10 -11.01
CA ILE A 127 -14.46 17.99 -11.65
C ILE A 127 -14.52 18.12 -13.19
N LYS A 128 -15.69 18.46 -13.74
CA LYS A 128 -15.86 18.69 -15.19
C LYS A 128 -15.02 19.88 -15.67
N ILE A 129 -15.03 20.99 -14.93
CA ILE A 129 -14.22 22.18 -15.24
C ILE A 129 -12.73 21.87 -15.14
N LEU A 130 -12.30 21.12 -14.13
CA LEU A 130 -10.91 20.71 -13.95
C LEU A 130 -10.43 19.87 -15.15
N ARG A 131 -11.22 18.88 -15.58
CA ARG A 131 -10.90 18.07 -16.78
C ARG A 131 -10.75 18.96 -18.01
N GLN A 132 -11.72 19.83 -18.28
CA GLN A 132 -11.67 20.77 -19.41
C GLN A 132 -10.45 21.71 -19.34
N THR A 133 -10.09 22.16 -18.14
CA THR A 133 -8.95 23.07 -17.91
C THR A 133 -7.63 22.34 -18.18
N LEU A 134 -7.47 21.12 -17.67
CA LEU A 134 -6.31 20.28 -17.94
C LEU A 134 -6.16 20.00 -19.44
N ASP A 135 -7.25 19.63 -20.12
CA ASP A 135 -7.23 19.33 -21.55
C ASP A 135 -6.87 20.57 -22.37
N SER A 136 -7.47 21.72 -22.05
CA SER A 136 -7.19 23.00 -22.72
C SER A 136 -5.75 23.48 -22.52
N ALA A 137 -5.13 23.12 -21.39
CA ALA A 137 -3.73 23.38 -21.10
C ALA A 137 -2.77 22.30 -21.65
N GLY A 138 -3.27 21.28 -22.37
CA GLY A 138 -2.47 20.22 -22.98
C GLY A 138 -2.14 19.04 -22.06
N TYR A 139 -2.69 18.99 -20.84
CA TYR A 139 -2.49 17.94 -19.85
C TYR A 139 -3.51 16.79 -19.97
N THR A 140 -3.80 16.36 -21.21
CA THR A 140 -4.77 15.27 -21.49
C THR A 140 -4.35 13.92 -20.89
N ASN A 141 -3.07 13.75 -20.57
CA ASN A 141 -2.53 12.53 -19.97
C ASN A 141 -2.68 12.48 -18.44
N VAL A 142 -2.99 13.62 -17.79
CA VAL A 142 -3.23 13.66 -16.34
C VAL A 142 -4.59 13.04 -16.06
N LYS A 143 -4.64 12.02 -15.21
CA LYS A 143 -5.88 11.31 -14.84
C LYS A 143 -6.47 11.91 -13.56
N ILE A 144 -7.79 11.88 -13.43
CA ILE A 144 -8.50 12.36 -12.24
C ILE A 144 -8.99 11.16 -11.42
N ILE A 145 -8.67 11.14 -10.14
CA ILE A 145 -9.25 10.20 -9.16
C ILE A 145 -10.22 11.00 -8.31
N ALA A 146 -11.41 10.44 -8.04
CA ALA A 146 -12.43 11.11 -7.26
C ALA A 146 -13.21 10.12 -6.38
N SER A 147 -13.77 10.49 -5.24
CA SER A 147 -13.71 11.82 -4.64
C SER A 147 -12.61 11.95 -3.59
N ASP A 148 -11.84 10.89 -3.33
CA ASP A 148 -11.01 10.81 -2.13
C ASP A 148 -11.89 11.09 -0.89
N GLY A 149 -12.89 10.23 -0.71
CA GLY A 149 -13.86 10.31 0.39
C GLY A 149 -14.47 8.95 0.70
N LYS A 150 -15.79 8.84 0.84
CA LYS A 150 -16.46 7.52 0.88
C LYS A 150 -17.12 7.21 -0.48
N TRP A 151 -17.78 6.07 -0.59
CA TRP A 151 -18.34 5.56 -1.85
C TRP A 151 -19.57 6.32 -2.41
N GLN A 152 -19.96 7.49 -1.89
CA GLN A 152 -21.20 8.17 -2.31
C GLN A 152 -21.15 8.69 -3.76
N ILE A 153 -19.96 9.01 -4.29
CA ILE A 153 -19.77 9.48 -5.68
C ILE A 153 -20.26 8.47 -6.72
N VAL A 154 -20.31 7.18 -6.37
CA VAL A 154 -20.75 6.08 -7.26
C VAL A 154 -22.13 6.36 -7.87
N LYS A 155 -23.09 6.89 -7.10
CA LYS A 155 -24.44 7.18 -7.60
C LYS A 155 -24.44 8.27 -8.68
N ALA A 156 -23.60 9.31 -8.50
CA ALA A 156 -23.43 10.35 -9.50
C ALA A 156 -22.77 9.79 -10.77
N VAL A 157 -21.71 8.99 -10.62
CA VAL A 157 -21.01 8.36 -11.74
C VAL A 157 -21.90 7.41 -12.53
N GLN A 158 -22.87 6.74 -11.90
CA GLN A 158 -23.85 5.88 -12.59
C GLN A 158 -24.84 6.65 -13.47
N THR A 159 -25.15 7.90 -13.12
CA THR A 159 -26.22 8.69 -13.75
C THR A 159 -25.71 9.82 -14.65
N ASP A 160 -24.46 10.27 -14.45
CA ASP A 160 -23.83 11.36 -15.19
C ASP A 160 -22.66 10.83 -16.05
N ASN A 161 -22.90 10.71 -17.35
CA ASN A 161 -21.90 10.21 -18.30
C ASN A 161 -20.72 11.18 -18.48
N ASP A 162 -20.93 12.49 -18.35
CA ASP A 162 -19.85 13.48 -18.47
C ASP A 162 -18.91 13.37 -17.27
N LEU A 163 -19.48 13.20 -16.06
CA LEU A 163 -18.69 12.93 -14.85
C LEU A 163 -17.92 11.63 -14.99
N ARG A 164 -18.56 10.56 -15.49
CA ARG A 164 -17.91 9.26 -15.71
C ARG A 164 -16.73 9.37 -16.68
N ASN A 165 -16.87 10.17 -17.75
CA ASN A 165 -15.80 10.38 -18.73
C ASN A 165 -14.68 11.28 -18.21
N ALA A 166 -14.97 12.16 -17.25
CA ALA A 166 -13.98 13.05 -16.66
C ALA A 166 -13.04 12.36 -15.66
N ILE A 167 -13.50 11.29 -15.00
CA ILE A 167 -12.74 10.59 -13.96
C ILE A 167 -12.16 9.28 -14.47
N TYR A 168 -10.95 8.95 -14.01
CA TYR A 168 -10.28 7.68 -14.31
C TYR A 168 -10.62 6.59 -13.29
N ALA A 169 -10.62 6.90 -11.99
CA ALA A 169 -10.84 5.93 -10.92
C ALA A 169 -11.67 6.52 -9.77
N ILE A 170 -12.32 5.64 -9.00
CA ILE A 170 -13.00 6.03 -7.76
C ILE A 170 -12.09 5.75 -6.56
N GLY A 171 -11.70 6.80 -5.83
CA GLY A 171 -10.89 6.73 -4.63
C GLY A 171 -11.73 6.84 -3.35
N ALA A 172 -11.57 5.89 -2.43
CA ALA A 172 -12.22 5.88 -1.12
C ALA A 172 -11.23 5.68 0.03
N HIS A 173 -11.57 6.22 1.20
CA HIS A 173 -10.74 6.21 2.40
C HIS A 173 -11.22 5.23 3.44
N TYR A 174 -10.27 4.50 4.00
CA TYR A 174 -10.48 3.49 5.04
C TYR A 174 -11.70 2.60 4.74
N PRO A 175 -11.76 1.95 3.56
CA PRO A 175 -12.94 1.23 3.08
C PRO A 175 -13.24 -0.03 3.90
N GLY A 176 -12.35 -0.43 4.81
CA GLY A 176 -12.50 -1.67 5.57
C GLY A 176 -12.56 -2.89 4.65
N THR A 177 -11.73 -2.89 3.59
CA THR A 177 -11.69 -3.89 2.51
C THR A 177 -12.89 -3.94 1.58
N ASN A 178 -13.96 -3.18 1.84
CA ASN A 178 -15.21 -3.31 1.10
C ASN A 178 -15.51 -2.09 0.22
N SER A 179 -16.06 -2.37 -0.96
CA SER A 179 -16.74 -1.41 -1.82
C SER A 179 -18.21 -1.80 -1.95
N ASN A 180 -19.09 -0.83 -2.26
CA ASN A 180 -20.51 -1.13 -2.45
C ASN A 180 -20.76 -1.87 -3.79
N ASP A 181 -21.86 -2.62 -3.89
CA ASP A 181 -22.15 -3.44 -5.08
C ASP A 181 -22.26 -2.61 -6.36
N ALA A 182 -22.80 -1.40 -6.23
CA ALA A 182 -22.84 -0.43 -7.32
C ALA A 182 -21.44 -0.12 -7.88
N ALA A 183 -20.44 0.11 -7.02
CA ALA A 183 -19.06 0.35 -7.42
C ALA A 183 -18.45 -0.88 -8.12
N LYS A 184 -18.71 -2.09 -7.60
CA LYS A 184 -18.19 -3.34 -8.17
C LYS A 184 -18.67 -3.59 -9.60
N THR A 185 -19.88 -3.15 -9.94
CA THR A 185 -20.45 -3.24 -11.29
C THR A 185 -19.94 -2.17 -12.25
N LEU A 186 -19.27 -1.12 -11.77
CA LEU A 186 -18.65 -0.13 -12.63
C LEU A 186 -17.40 -0.72 -13.28
N ASN A 187 -17.30 -0.58 -14.61
CA ASN A 187 -16.12 -0.93 -15.38
C ASN A 187 -15.05 0.17 -15.26
N MET A 188 -14.67 0.50 -14.03
CA MET A 188 -13.62 1.47 -13.74
C MET A 188 -12.80 1.05 -12.51
N PRO A 189 -11.53 1.46 -12.41
CA PRO A 189 -10.70 1.20 -11.25
C PRO A 189 -11.32 1.77 -9.96
N LEU A 190 -11.24 0.97 -8.89
CA LEU A 190 -11.63 1.35 -7.52
C LEU A 190 -10.37 1.32 -6.67
N TRP A 191 -10.11 2.37 -5.90
CA TRP A 191 -8.86 2.53 -5.16
C TRP A 191 -9.20 2.74 -3.68
N ALA A 192 -8.46 2.07 -2.80
CA ALA A 192 -8.31 2.52 -1.42
C ALA A 192 -7.28 3.66 -1.45
N SER A 193 -7.74 4.87 -1.79
CA SER A 193 -6.86 6.02 -2.06
C SER A 193 -6.27 6.66 -0.80
N GLU A 194 -6.72 6.18 0.37
CA GLU A 194 -6.10 6.36 1.68
C GLU A 194 -6.50 5.19 2.60
N ASP A 195 -5.51 4.51 3.16
CA ASP A 195 -5.68 3.40 4.11
C ASP A 195 -4.46 3.32 5.05
N TYR A 196 -4.32 2.23 5.82
CA TYR A 196 -3.26 2.02 6.80
C TYR A 196 -3.43 2.83 8.10
N SER A 197 -2.84 4.02 8.22
CA SER A 197 -2.92 4.93 9.38
C SER A 197 -2.84 4.20 10.73
N THR A 198 -1.87 3.29 10.86
CA THR A 198 -1.69 2.44 12.05
C THR A 198 -0.22 2.47 12.44
N PHE A 199 0.06 2.41 13.73
CA PHE A 199 1.43 2.42 14.27
C PHE A 199 2.30 1.36 13.59
N ASN A 200 3.55 1.68 13.30
CA ASN A 200 4.42 0.89 12.41
C ASN A 200 5.21 -0.22 13.10
N ASP A 201 4.56 -0.86 14.07
CA ASP A 201 5.00 -2.10 14.68
C ASP A 201 4.50 -3.32 13.89
N GLU A 202 4.66 -4.50 14.47
CA GLU A 202 4.21 -5.76 13.89
C GLU A 202 2.68 -5.85 13.74
N VAL A 203 1.92 -5.15 14.61
CA VAL A 203 0.45 -5.08 14.50
C VAL A 203 0.07 -4.25 13.27
N GLY A 204 0.72 -3.11 13.07
CA GLY A 204 0.57 -2.31 11.87
C GLY A 204 0.99 -3.06 10.61
N ALA A 205 2.13 -3.75 10.63
CA ALA A 205 2.60 -4.57 9.53
C ALA A 205 1.56 -5.65 9.15
N GLY A 206 0.99 -6.36 10.13
CA GLY A 206 -0.07 -7.33 9.90
C GLY A 206 -1.36 -6.70 9.37
N CYS A 207 -1.74 -5.51 9.87
CA CYS A 207 -2.84 -4.76 9.31
C CYS A 207 -2.62 -4.43 7.83
N TRP A 208 -1.43 -3.96 7.47
CA TRP A 208 -1.06 -3.60 6.11
C TRP A 208 -1.07 -4.82 5.18
N ALA A 209 -0.46 -5.93 5.61
CA ALA A 209 -0.40 -7.17 4.84
C ALA A 209 -1.79 -7.68 4.47
N ARG A 210 -2.70 -7.67 5.45
CA ARG A 210 -4.07 -8.13 5.26
C ARG A 210 -4.84 -7.25 4.28
N ILE A 211 -4.79 -5.92 4.44
CA ILE A 211 -5.59 -5.04 3.57
C ILE A 211 -5.04 -4.95 2.15
N LEU A 212 -3.73 -5.13 1.93
CA LEU A 212 -3.14 -5.22 0.59
C LEU A 212 -3.77 -6.34 -0.25
N ASN A 213 -3.99 -7.52 0.35
CA ASN A 213 -4.72 -8.60 -0.32
C ASN A 213 -6.23 -8.35 -0.33
N GLN A 214 -6.81 -8.12 0.84
CA GLN A 214 -8.26 -8.18 1.01
C GLN A 214 -9.01 -7.01 0.39
N ASN A 215 -8.35 -5.86 0.16
CA ASN A 215 -8.95 -4.74 -0.58
C ASN A 215 -9.37 -5.18 -2.00
N TYR A 216 -8.57 -6.03 -2.67
CA TYR A 216 -8.95 -6.60 -3.96
C TYR A 216 -9.94 -7.76 -3.81
N VAL A 217 -9.67 -8.69 -2.88
CA VAL A 217 -10.51 -9.90 -2.67
C VAL A 217 -11.96 -9.51 -2.38
N ASN A 218 -12.19 -8.55 -1.47
CA ASN A 218 -13.52 -8.19 -0.99
C ASN A 218 -14.13 -7.02 -1.78
N GLY A 219 -13.30 -6.05 -2.17
CA GLY A 219 -13.72 -4.75 -2.68
C GLY A 219 -13.42 -4.49 -4.15
N LEU A 220 -12.74 -5.40 -4.86
CA LEU A 220 -12.24 -5.18 -6.22
C LEU A 220 -11.37 -3.93 -6.36
N MET A 221 -10.72 -3.50 -5.27
CA MET A 221 -9.85 -2.35 -5.27
C MET A 221 -8.48 -2.72 -5.81
N THR A 222 -8.06 -2.00 -6.85
CA THR A 222 -6.89 -2.31 -7.69
C THR A 222 -5.64 -1.51 -7.31
N SER A 223 -5.77 -0.57 -6.38
CA SER A 223 -4.68 0.15 -5.73
C SER A 223 -5.05 0.42 -4.27
N THR A 224 -4.03 0.39 -3.41
CA THR A 224 -4.12 0.77 -2.00
C THR A 224 -2.96 1.72 -1.67
N ILE A 225 -3.28 2.86 -1.05
CA ILE A 225 -2.31 3.92 -0.75
C ILE A 225 -2.27 4.12 0.77
N ALA A 226 -1.11 3.91 1.39
CA ALA A 226 -0.94 4.08 2.84
C ALA A 226 -0.81 5.55 3.24
N TRP A 227 -1.62 6.01 4.18
CA TRP A 227 -1.29 7.20 4.95
C TRP A 227 -0.53 6.78 6.23
N ASN A 228 0.68 7.24 6.50
CA ASN A 228 1.54 8.07 5.62
C ASN A 228 2.87 7.38 5.22
N LEU A 229 3.56 7.97 4.26
CA LEU A 229 4.79 7.46 3.64
C LEU A 229 5.89 7.20 4.67
N ILE A 230 6.11 8.17 5.54
CA ILE A 230 7.22 8.18 6.48
C ILE A 230 6.90 9.05 7.68
N ALA A 231 7.22 8.57 8.88
CA ALA A 231 7.13 9.36 10.10
C ALA A 231 8.35 10.28 10.19
N SER A 232 8.27 11.43 9.52
CA SER A 232 9.31 12.46 9.53
C SER A 232 8.78 13.77 10.11
N TYR A 233 8.14 13.65 11.27
CA TYR A 233 7.58 14.72 12.07
C TYR A 233 7.81 14.41 13.55
N ALA A 234 7.58 15.39 14.42
CA ALA A 234 7.83 15.21 15.85
C ALA A 234 6.89 14.16 16.45
N ASP A 235 7.43 13.28 17.29
CA ASP A 235 6.70 12.14 17.86
C ASP A 235 5.45 12.50 18.70
N LYS A 236 5.31 13.77 19.10
CA LYS A 236 4.16 14.26 19.90
C LYS A 236 3.03 14.84 19.07
N LEU A 237 3.20 14.95 17.76
CA LEU A 237 2.11 15.31 16.88
C LEU A 237 1.15 14.12 16.74
N PRO A 238 -0.11 14.36 16.37
CA PRO A 238 -1.08 13.29 16.15
C PRO A 238 -0.52 12.17 15.26
N TYR A 239 -0.96 10.93 15.51
CA TYR A 239 -0.63 9.75 14.68
C TYR A 239 0.87 9.52 14.44
N SER A 240 1.70 9.86 15.42
CA SER A 240 3.13 9.56 15.40
C SER A 240 3.42 8.10 15.07
N LYS A 241 4.34 7.88 14.13
CA LYS A 241 4.77 6.55 13.65
C LYS A 241 3.65 5.72 13.01
N CYS A 242 2.54 6.33 12.61
CA CYS A 242 1.52 5.70 11.77
C CYS A 242 1.93 5.74 10.28
N SER A 243 3.10 5.17 9.96
CA SER A 243 3.77 5.37 8.67
C SER A 243 4.54 4.15 8.22
N LEU A 244 4.85 3.99 6.92
CA LEU A 244 5.58 2.78 6.48
C LEU A 244 6.95 2.60 7.15
N MET A 245 7.66 3.69 7.44
CA MET A 245 8.92 3.71 8.18
C MET A 245 9.08 4.98 9.03
N THR A 246 10.13 5.06 9.86
CA THR A 246 10.38 6.22 10.74
C THR A 246 11.71 6.91 10.42
N ALA A 247 11.69 8.23 10.23
CA ALA A 247 12.89 9.06 10.07
C ALA A 247 12.66 10.47 10.62
N ASN A 248 12.61 10.58 11.94
CA ASN A 248 12.25 11.78 12.68
C ASN A 248 13.44 12.43 13.43
N GLU A 249 14.68 11.95 13.19
CA GLU A 249 15.90 12.43 13.87
C GLU A 249 17.00 12.87 12.88
N PRO A 250 16.79 13.92 12.07
CA PRO A 250 17.81 14.40 11.14
C PRO A 250 19.12 14.82 11.83
N TRP A 251 19.06 15.24 13.10
CA TRP A 251 20.24 15.64 13.89
C TRP A 251 21.17 14.49 14.26
N SER A 252 20.63 13.28 14.42
CA SER A 252 21.41 12.07 14.72
C SER A 252 21.72 11.27 13.46
N GLY A 253 20.91 11.45 12.40
CA GLY A 253 20.92 10.62 11.21
C GLY A 253 20.26 9.25 11.43
N HIS A 254 19.64 9.02 12.60
CA HIS A 254 18.94 7.78 12.91
C HIS A 254 17.65 7.65 12.09
N TYR A 255 17.37 6.46 11.58
CA TYR A 255 16.08 6.09 11.01
C TYR A 255 15.80 4.62 11.33
N THR A 256 14.54 4.21 11.23
CA THR A 256 14.11 2.83 11.41
C THR A 256 13.37 2.34 10.18
N VAL A 257 13.80 1.20 9.64
CA VAL A 257 13.09 0.48 8.58
C VAL A 257 12.14 -0.50 9.25
N ASN A 258 10.85 -0.15 9.28
CA ASN A 258 9.81 -0.89 10.00
C ASN A 258 9.22 -2.04 9.17
N GLY A 259 8.50 -2.97 9.83
CA GLY A 259 7.82 -4.10 9.18
C GLY A 259 6.97 -3.77 7.95
N PRO A 260 6.18 -2.67 7.91
CA PRO A 260 5.39 -2.30 6.75
C PRO A 260 6.18 -2.10 5.44
N ILE A 261 7.47 -1.72 5.50
CA ILE A 261 8.35 -1.65 4.32
C ILE A 261 8.47 -3.01 3.65
N TRP A 262 8.73 -4.05 4.45
CA TRP A 262 8.92 -5.41 3.94
C TRP A 262 7.59 -6.04 3.53
N VAL A 263 6.51 -5.78 4.27
CA VAL A 263 5.15 -6.15 3.84
C VAL A 263 4.81 -5.54 2.48
N THR A 264 5.18 -4.28 2.23
CA THR A 264 4.98 -3.65 0.92
C THR A 264 5.79 -4.38 -0.17
N ALA A 265 7.04 -4.74 0.13
CA ALA A 265 7.94 -5.43 -0.80
C ALA A 265 7.39 -6.77 -1.30
N HIS A 266 6.65 -7.51 -0.45
CA HIS A 266 5.99 -8.77 -0.81
C HIS A 266 4.98 -8.64 -1.96
N THR A 267 4.51 -7.42 -2.26
CA THR A 267 3.70 -7.12 -3.45
C THR A 267 4.51 -6.40 -4.51
N THR A 268 5.17 -5.29 -4.18
CA THR A 268 5.73 -4.35 -5.17
C THR A 268 7.01 -4.84 -5.86
N GLN A 269 7.79 -5.74 -5.26
CA GLN A 269 8.94 -6.33 -5.95
C GLN A 269 8.53 -7.36 -7.01
N PHE A 270 7.32 -7.91 -6.88
CA PHE A 270 6.86 -9.06 -7.66
C PHE A 270 5.66 -8.74 -8.57
N THR A 271 5.23 -7.48 -8.60
CA THR A 271 4.11 -7.01 -9.40
C THR A 271 4.39 -5.61 -9.94
N LYS A 272 3.80 -5.24 -11.07
CA LYS A 272 3.92 -3.89 -11.65
C LYS A 272 2.55 -3.37 -12.07
N PRO A 273 2.29 -2.05 -12.01
CA PRO A 273 1.09 -1.47 -12.59
C PRO A 273 0.91 -1.94 -14.05
N GLY A 274 -0.26 -2.46 -14.39
CA GLY A 274 -0.53 -3.07 -15.69
C GLY A 274 -0.66 -4.59 -15.68
N TRP A 275 -0.16 -5.26 -14.64
CA TRP A 275 -0.46 -6.68 -14.39
C TRP A 275 -1.96 -6.88 -14.17
N HIS A 276 -2.42 -8.12 -14.30
CA HIS A 276 -3.81 -8.46 -14.02
C HIS A 276 -3.88 -9.45 -12.88
N TYR A 277 -4.80 -9.23 -11.95
CA TYR A 277 -5.21 -10.28 -11.04
C TYR A 277 -5.82 -11.44 -11.84
N LEU A 278 -5.71 -12.66 -11.32
CA LEU A 278 -6.51 -13.79 -11.79
C LEU A 278 -7.96 -13.67 -11.30
N GLY A 279 -8.85 -14.48 -11.87
CA GLY A 279 -10.26 -14.52 -11.51
C GLY A 279 -10.48 -15.00 -10.07
N HIS A 280 -11.52 -14.47 -9.42
CA HIS A 280 -11.99 -15.00 -8.14
C HIS A 280 -12.32 -16.49 -8.26
N GLY A 281 -11.87 -17.30 -7.30
CA GLY A 281 -12.02 -18.75 -7.30
C GLY A 281 -11.05 -19.52 -8.21
N THR A 282 -10.26 -18.84 -9.03
CA THR A 282 -9.23 -19.44 -9.92
C THR A 282 -7.84 -18.80 -9.74
N GLY A 283 -7.65 -18.06 -8.64
CA GLY A 283 -6.41 -17.37 -8.31
C GLY A 283 -6.57 -16.22 -7.31
N VAL A 284 -7.80 -15.83 -6.98
CA VAL A 284 -8.07 -14.83 -5.93
C VAL A 284 -9.16 -15.35 -5.00
N GLY A 285 -8.97 -15.23 -3.69
CA GLY A 285 -10.00 -15.63 -2.74
C GLY A 285 -9.56 -15.64 -1.28
N HIS A 286 -10.46 -16.15 -0.44
CA HIS A 286 -10.20 -16.44 0.96
C HIS A 286 -9.71 -17.88 1.12
N LEU A 287 -8.82 -18.08 2.10
CA LEU A 287 -8.42 -19.43 2.50
C LEU A 287 -9.54 -20.07 3.35
N PRO A 288 -9.71 -21.41 3.29
CA PRO A 288 -10.80 -22.10 3.99
C PRO A 288 -10.83 -21.84 5.50
N GLU A 289 -9.69 -21.90 6.17
CA GLU A 289 -9.55 -21.61 7.60
C GLU A 289 -9.04 -20.19 7.88
N GLY A 290 -9.34 -19.22 7.02
CA GLY A 290 -9.00 -17.81 7.24
C GLY A 290 -7.62 -17.38 6.73
N GLY A 291 -7.52 -16.07 6.45
CA GLY A 291 -6.49 -15.51 5.59
C GLY A 291 -6.95 -15.41 4.13
N SER A 292 -6.12 -14.88 3.25
CA SER A 292 -6.47 -14.66 1.84
C SER A 292 -5.29 -14.84 0.90
N TYR A 293 -5.60 -15.08 -0.37
CA TYR A 293 -4.61 -15.20 -1.44
C TYR A 293 -5.02 -14.38 -2.65
N VAL A 294 -4.03 -13.77 -3.29
CA VAL A 294 -4.17 -13.13 -4.59
C VAL A 294 -3.06 -13.59 -5.52
N SER A 295 -3.43 -13.86 -6.76
CA SER A 295 -2.49 -14.22 -7.82
C SER A 295 -2.59 -13.22 -8.95
N LEU A 296 -1.44 -12.80 -9.48
CA LEU A 296 -1.31 -11.85 -10.56
C LEU A 296 -0.41 -12.40 -11.65
N VAL A 297 -0.72 -12.04 -12.90
CA VAL A 297 0.10 -12.34 -14.07
C VAL A 297 0.51 -11.07 -14.80
N SER A 298 1.72 -11.09 -15.37
CA SER A 298 2.19 -10.02 -16.25
C SER A 298 1.30 -9.88 -17.50
N PRO A 299 1.30 -8.72 -18.20
CA PRO A 299 0.47 -8.52 -19.40
C PRO A 299 0.66 -9.57 -20.50
N ASP A 300 1.87 -10.09 -20.64
CA ASP A 300 2.25 -11.16 -21.58
C ASP A 300 2.06 -12.58 -20.99
N ARG A 301 1.61 -12.69 -19.74
CA ARG A 301 1.45 -13.91 -18.95
C ARG A 301 2.71 -14.78 -18.89
N ASN A 302 3.89 -14.16 -18.91
CA ASN A 302 5.17 -14.84 -18.74
C ASN A 302 5.59 -14.93 -17.27
N GLU A 303 5.05 -14.08 -16.41
CA GLU A 303 5.38 -14.04 -14.99
C GLU A 303 4.10 -14.26 -14.17
N LEU A 304 4.23 -15.09 -13.13
CA LEU A 304 3.20 -15.38 -12.13
C LEU A 304 3.72 -15.01 -10.74
N THR A 305 2.87 -14.35 -9.96
CA THR A 305 3.09 -14.02 -8.55
C THR A 305 1.84 -14.39 -7.75
N ILE A 306 2.02 -15.10 -6.65
CA ILE A 306 0.99 -15.50 -5.68
C ILE A 306 1.38 -14.92 -4.32
N ILE A 307 0.48 -14.18 -3.69
CA ILE A 307 0.69 -13.53 -2.40
C ILE A 307 -0.36 -14.08 -1.44
N VAL A 308 0.09 -14.65 -0.33
CA VAL A 308 -0.76 -15.30 0.67
C VAL A 308 -0.50 -14.67 2.03
N GLU A 309 -1.57 -14.30 2.72
CA GLU A 309 -1.51 -13.75 4.08
C GLU A 309 -2.40 -14.55 5.04
N THR A 310 -1.88 -14.82 6.24
CA THR A 310 -2.56 -15.54 7.34
C THR A 310 -2.59 -14.72 8.62
N MET A 311 -2.75 -13.39 8.51
CA MET A 311 -2.73 -12.49 9.66
C MET A 311 -3.90 -12.82 10.61
N ILE A 312 -3.73 -12.64 11.93
CA ILE A 312 -4.79 -12.85 12.95
C ILE A 312 -5.03 -11.58 13.77
N VAL A 313 -6.27 -11.40 14.25
CA VAL A 313 -6.58 -10.58 15.43
C VAL A 313 -7.31 -11.45 16.46
N ASN A 314 -6.67 -11.69 17.62
CA ASN A 314 -7.14 -12.36 18.87
C ASN A 314 -7.10 -13.91 19.03
N ASN A 315 -6.17 -14.36 19.90
CA ASN A 315 -6.05 -15.57 20.74
C ASN A 315 -6.78 -16.90 20.40
N ARG A 316 -6.13 -17.79 19.62
CA ARG A 316 -5.85 -19.24 19.90
C ARG A 316 -5.14 -19.93 18.71
N PHE A 317 -4.38 -21.01 18.96
CA PHE A 317 -3.48 -21.70 17.99
C PHE A 317 -3.59 -23.24 18.00
N THR A 318 -3.18 -23.94 16.90
CA THR A 318 -2.18 -25.05 16.79
C THR A 318 -2.02 -25.58 15.33
N LEU A 319 -0.77 -25.61 14.81
CA LEU A 319 -0.17 -25.80 13.43
C LEU A 319 -0.82 -26.76 12.38
N SER A 320 -0.67 -26.60 11.04
CA SER A 320 0.43 -26.09 10.16
C SER A 320 -0.05 -25.08 9.07
N LEU A 321 0.85 -24.39 8.34
CA LEU A 321 0.80 -22.95 7.99
C LEU A 321 0.77 -22.10 9.27
N ASP A 322 1.88 -21.45 9.56
CA ASP A 322 2.06 -20.66 10.77
C ASP A 322 1.26 -19.35 10.68
N ILE A 323 0.82 -18.88 11.85
CA ILE A 323 0.03 -17.65 12.05
C ILE A 323 0.93 -16.41 11.96
N ASP A 324 0.38 -15.29 11.50
CA ASP A 324 1.07 -13.99 11.38
C ASP A 324 2.22 -14.03 10.35
N GLU A 325 2.00 -14.75 9.26
CA GLU A 325 2.97 -14.95 8.20
C GLU A 325 2.49 -14.46 6.84
N LEU A 326 3.42 -13.84 6.12
CA LEU A 326 3.25 -13.37 4.75
C LEU A 326 4.14 -14.21 3.84
N TYR A 327 3.51 -14.85 2.86
CA TYR A 327 4.20 -15.65 1.86
C TYR A 327 4.04 -15.02 0.48
N THR A 328 5.14 -14.85 -0.24
CA THR A 328 5.11 -14.55 -1.67
C THR A 328 5.78 -15.69 -2.42
N LEU A 329 5.04 -16.29 -3.36
CA LEU A 329 5.55 -17.26 -4.31
C LEU A 329 5.59 -16.57 -5.67
N SER A 330 6.78 -16.43 -6.25
CA SER A 330 6.92 -15.75 -7.53
C SER A 330 7.94 -16.43 -8.42
N THR A 331 7.70 -16.33 -9.72
CA THR A 331 8.70 -16.61 -10.77
C THR A 331 9.79 -15.53 -10.82
N ILE A 332 9.56 -14.37 -10.21
CA ILE A 332 10.53 -13.28 -10.07
C ILE A 332 11.40 -13.53 -8.84
N LYS A 333 12.73 -13.42 -9.00
CA LYS A 333 13.68 -13.47 -7.90
C LYS A 333 13.79 -12.11 -7.21
N ALA A 334 13.46 -12.07 -5.92
CA ALA A 334 13.62 -10.89 -5.07
C ALA A 334 15.08 -10.48 -4.88
N VAL A 335 15.26 -9.23 -4.48
CA VAL A 335 16.55 -8.71 -4.07
C VAL A 335 16.42 -8.14 -2.66
N GLU A 336 17.03 -8.80 -1.68
CA GLU A 336 17.14 -8.29 -0.32
C GLU A 336 18.45 -7.50 -0.19
N ASN A 337 18.33 -6.19 -0.10
CA ASN A 337 19.45 -5.32 0.19
C ASN A 337 19.16 -4.53 1.46
N MET A 338 20.15 -4.45 2.34
CA MET A 338 20.12 -3.56 3.50
C MET A 338 21.37 -2.68 3.49
N TYR A 339 21.17 -1.40 3.76
CA TYR A 339 22.27 -0.52 4.12
C TYR A 339 22.82 -0.90 5.51
N PRO A 340 24.05 -0.48 5.84
CA PRO A 340 24.56 -0.58 7.20
C PRO A 340 23.60 0.08 8.20
N LYS A 341 23.60 -0.41 9.44
CA LYS A 341 22.77 0.16 10.50
C LYS A 341 23.03 1.67 10.63
N PRO A 342 22.00 2.53 10.64
CA PRO A 342 22.19 3.95 10.85
C PRO A 342 22.76 4.25 12.24
N PRO A 343 23.25 5.48 12.48
CA PRO A 343 23.65 5.93 13.81
C PRO A 343 22.58 5.58 14.87
N PRO A 344 23.01 5.33 16.12
CA PRO A 344 22.05 5.12 17.20
C PRO A 344 21.15 6.35 17.37
N SER A 345 19.90 6.11 17.74
CA SER A 345 18.98 7.18 18.14
C SER A 345 19.62 8.03 19.22
N SER A 346 19.46 9.35 19.10
CA SER A 346 19.90 10.28 20.13
C SER A 346 18.84 11.36 20.30
N PRO A 347 18.52 11.74 21.55
CA PRO A 347 17.56 12.81 21.78
C PRO A 347 18.02 14.08 21.06
N PHE A 348 17.06 14.92 20.67
CA PHE A 348 17.36 16.27 20.20
C PHE A 348 18.27 16.95 21.23
N ALA A 349 19.22 17.78 20.79
CA ALA A 349 20.09 18.51 21.69
C ALA A 349 19.24 19.36 22.65
N LEU A 350 19.19 18.91 23.90
CA LEU A 350 18.38 19.47 24.99
C LEU A 350 18.84 20.88 25.37
N PRO A 351 17.93 21.67 25.98
CA PRO A 351 16.80 21.24 26.83
C PRO A 351 15.47 20.93 26.13
N TYR A 352 14.81 19.81 26.53
CA TYR A 352 13.41 19.41 26.26
C TYR A 352 13.01 18.06 26.96
N SER A 353 11.74 17.88 27.38
CA SER A 353 11.22 16.59 27.95
C SER A 353 9.70 16.36 27.78
N HIS A 354 9.25 15.13 28.11
CA HIS A 354 7.90 14.66 28.55
C HIS A 354 7.07 13.71 27.64
N ASP A 355 5.95 13.18 28.16
CA ASP A 355 5.49 11.78 28.21
C ASP A 355 4.06 11.50 27.65
N HIS A 356 3.81 10.22 27.28
CA HIS A 356 2.59 9.48 26.85
C HIS A 356 1.73 9.94 25.63
N SER A 357 1.23 8.96 24.85
CA SER A 357 0.23 9.12 23.78
C SER A 357 -0.79 7.96 23.77
N LEU A 358 -2.06 8.24 23.42
CA LEU A 358 -3.17 7.27 23.32
C LEU A 358 -3.56 7.02 21.84
N CYS A 359 -3.87 5.76 21.52
CA CYS A 359 -4.27 5.27 20.20
C CYS A 359 -5.80 5.35 19.99
N ILE A 360 -6.26 5.76 18.79
CA ILE A 360 -7.68 5.81 18.43
C ILE A 360 -7.90 5.43 16.95
N ARG A 361 -8.44 4.23 16.73
CA ARG A 361 -8.96 3.71 15.44
C ARG A 361 -10.22 2.86 15.71
N PRO A 362 -11.24 2.85 14.83
CA PRO A 362 -12.36 1.90 14.93
C PRO A 362 -11.95 0.45 14.63
N SER A 363 -12.53 -0.50 15.37
CA SER A 363 -12.25 -1.93 15.28
C SER A 363 -12.57 -2.51 13.89
N LEU A 364 -11.70 -3.39 13.41
CA LEU A 364 -11.95 -4.17 12.20
C LEU A 364 -13.06 -5.22 12.42
N PRO A 365 -13.76 -5.66 11.36
CA PRO A 365 -14.68 -6.78 11.43
C PRO A 365 -13.99 -8.04 11.96
N HIS A 366 -14.70 -8.80 12.78
CA HIS A 366 -14.20 -10.05 13.36
C HIS A 366 -14.06 -11.14 12.28
N TYR A 367 -12.93 -11.84 12.25
CA TYR A 367 -12.74 -13.07 11.47
C TYR A 367 -11.96 -14.09 12.30
N THR A 368 -12.15 -15.38 11.98
CA THR A 368 -11.54 -16.50 12.71
C THR A 368 -10.59 -17.21 11.76
N VAL A 369 -9.42 -17.58 12.26
CA VAL A 369 -8.40 -18.32 11.51
C VAL A 369 -8.02 -19.57 12.29
N ASN A 370 -7.92 -20.72 11.61
CA ASN A 370 -7.35 -21.95 12.17
C ASN A 370 -6.17 -22.41 11.31
N PRO A 371 -5.17 -23.10 11.88
CA PRO A 371 -4.07 -23.64 11.09
C PRO A 371 -4.54 -24.72 10.11
N GLN A 372 -3.97 -24.71 8.91
CA GLN A 372 -4.34 -25.60 7.80
C GLN A 372 -3.17 -25.86 6.84
N ASN A 373 -3.06 -27.09 6.38
CA ASN A 373 -2.22 -27.40 5.22
C ASN A 373 -2.96 -26.99 3.95
N VAL A 374 -2.43 -25.99 3.24
CA VAL A 374 -2.95 -25.57 1.93
C VAL A 374 -2.04 -26.12 0.83
N THR A 375 -2.64 -26.86 -0.09
CA THR A 375 -1.98 -27.29 -1.33
C THR A 375 -2.40 -26.37 -2.45
N PHE A 376 -1.44 -25.64 -3.05
CA PHE A 376 -1.68 -24.87 -4.27
C PHE A 376 -1.46 -25.78 -5.48
N MET A 377 -2.48 -25.93 -6.32
CA MET A 377 -2.37 -26.61 -7.60
C MET A 377 -2.31 -25.58 -8.72
N ILE A 378 -1.18 -25.53 -9.43
CA ILE A 378 -1.00 -24.69 -10.62
C ILE A 378 -1.39 -25.52 -11.83
N THR A 379 -2.35 -25.01 -12.61
CA THR A 379 -2.81 -25.66 -13.84
C THR A 379 -2.25 -24.94 -15.06
N GLY A 380 -1.99 -25.66 -16.15
CA GLY A 380 -1.59 -25.09 -17.46
C GLY A 380 -0.15 -25.43 -17.87
N GLU A 381 0.05 -25.69 -19.17
CA GLU A 381 1.31 -26.25 -19.72
C GLU A 381 2.52 -25.32 -19.59
N LYS A 382 2.29 -24.00 -19.55
CA LYS A 382 3.35 -22.98 -19.54
C LYS A 382 4.11 -22.94 -18.21
N PHE A 383 3.41 -23.15 -17.09
CA PHE A 383 3.96 -23.10 -15.74
C PHE A 383 4.12 -24.50 -15.11
N SER A 384 3.93 -25.57 -15.90
CA SER A 384 4.04 -26.97 -15.46
C SER A 384 5.39 -27.63 -15.79
N GLY A 385 6.36 -26.87 -16.32
CA GLY A 385 7.71 -27.33 -16.69
C GLY A 385 8.79 -27.03 -15.63
N ASP A 386 10.06 -26.91 -16.05
CA ASP A 386 11.24 -26.63 -15.20
C ASP A 386 11.27 -25.22 -14.56
N GLU A 387 10.13 -24.54 -14.45
CA GLU A 387 10.04 -23.20 -13.87
C GLU A 387 10.20 -23.25 -12.35
N THR A 388 11.09 -22.43 -11.81
CA THR A 388 11.36 -22.37 -10.36
C THR A 388 10.49 -21.30 -9.71
N LEU A 389 9.62 -21.70 -8.78
CA LEU A 389 8.93 -20.76 -7.89
C LEU A 389 9.79 -20.46 -6.67
N HIS A 390 10.12 -19.18 -6.49
CA HIS A 390 10.82 -18.72 -5.30
C HIS A 390 9.80 -18.41 -4.20
N VAL A 391 10.02 -18.95 -3.01
CA VAL A 391 9.17 -18.74 -1.83
C VAL A 391 9.87 -17.77 -0.87
N TYR A 392 9.22 -16.65 -0.59
CA TYR A 392 9.64 -15.64 0.37
C TYR A 392 8.67 -15.67 1.56
N ARG A 393 9.19 -15.78 2.78
CA ARG A 393 8.40 -15.91 4.01
C ARG A 393 8.84 -14.87 5.03
N THR A 394 7.93 -14.01 5.47
CA THR A 394 8.15 -13.11 6.61
C THR A 394 7.22 -13.52 7.76
N LYS A 395 7.79 -13.69 8.95
CA LYS A 395 7.06 -13.95 10.19
C LYS A 395 7.13 -12.71 11.08
N LEU A 396 5.97 -12.19 11.49
CA LEU A 396 5.88 -11.06 12.41
C LEU A 396 5.93 -11.58 13.84
N GLU A 397 6.91 -11.15 14.64
CA GLU A 397 7.12 -11.62 16.03
C GLU A 397 6.51 -10.65 17.05
N PHE A 398 5.44 -11.04 17.72
CA PHE A 398 4.81 -10.24 18.78
C PHE A 398 5.41 -10.56 20.14
N VAL A 399 5.91 -9.54 20.87
CA VAL A 399 6.48 -9.68 22.21
C VAL A 399 5.48 -9.16 23.26
N GLY A 400 4.86 -10.07 24.03
CA GLY A 400 3.93 -9.76 25.13
C GLY A 400 2.67 -10.63 25.15
N GLU A 401 1.92 -10.63 26.27
CA GLU A 401 0.54 -11.15 26.26
C GLU A 401 -0.34 -10.19 25.45
N LYS A 402 -0.96 -10.73 24.40
CA LYS A 402 -1.81 -10.02 23.42
C LYS A 402 -3.08 -9.47 24.05
#